data_AF-A0A5K0YBF4-F1
#
_entry.id   AF-A0A5K0YBF4-F1
#
_cell.length_a   1.000
_cell.length_b   1.000
_cell.length_c   1.000
_cell.angle_alpha   90.00
_cell.angle_beta   90.00
_cell.angle_gamma   90.00
#
_symmetry.space_group_name_H-M   'P 1'
#
loop_
_entity.id
_entity.type
_entity.pdbx_description
1 polymer ?
#
loop_
_entity_poly.entity_id
_entity_poly.type
_entity_poly.pdbx_seq_one_letter_code
_entity_poly.pdbx_strand_id
1 'polypeptide(L)' 'GPYVEIDMKSGEADGYDAIFLSPHKFVGGPGSPGILLISDALYRLKGVAPSTSGGGTVRYVGPHAHNE' A
#
# COMPACT_ATOMS: atom_id res chain seq x y z
N GLY A 1 17.96 0.91 4.27
CA GLY A 1 17.40 1.86 5.26
C GLY A 1 15.90 1.99 5.06
N PRO A 2 15.16 2.71 5.91
CA PRO A 2 13.68 2.80 5.85
C PRO A 2 13.11 3.54 4.62
N TYR A 3 13.97 3.93 3.68
CA TYR A 3 13.63 4.68 2.47
C TYR A 3 14.19 3.95 1.24
N VAL A 4 13.74 2.71 1.04
CA VAL A 4 14.01 1.96 -0.19
C VAL A 4 12.83 2.21 -1.12
N GLU A 5 13.14 2.52 -2.37
CA GLU A 5 12.14 2.67 -3.41
C GLU A 5 11.39 1.34 -3.62
N ILE A 6 10.06 1.43 -3.69
CA ILE A 6 9.20 0.30 -4.01
C ILE A 6 8.63 0.54 -5.39
N ASP A 7 9.13 -0.21 -6.37
CA ASP A 7 8.59 -0.24 -7.73
C ASP A 7 7.82 -1.54 -7.95
N MET A 8 6.52 -1.42 -8.23
CA MET A 8 5.67 -2.58 -8.50
C MET A 8 5.85 -3.13 -9.91
N LYS A 9 6.36 -2.35 -10.87
CA LYS A 9 6.41 -2.70 -12.30
C LYS A 9 5.09 -3.30 -12.82
N SER A 10 3.96 -2.72 -12.41
CA SER A 10 2.64 -3.30 -12.66
C SER A 10 2.35 -3.39 -14.16
N GLY A 11 2.03 -4.59 -14.65
CA GLY A 11 1.78 -4.85 -16.08
C GLY A 11 2.99 -5.40 -16.82
N GLU A 12 4.18 -5.41 -16.21
CA GLU A 12 5.36 -6.06 -16.76
C GLU A 12 5.38 -7.56 -16.42
N ALA A 13 6.09 -8.34 -17.23
CA ALA A 13 6.20 -9.79 -17.03
C ALA A 13 6.91 -10.18 -15.73
N ASP A 14 7.81 -9.32 -15.23
CA ASP A 14 8.51 -9.47 -13.95
C ASP A 14 7.93 -8.56 -12.84
N GLY A 15 6.74 -8.00 -13.06
CA GLY A 15 6.06 -7.13 -12.10
C GLY A 15 5.53 -7.86 -10.87
N TYR A 16 5.39 -7.12 -9.78
CA TYR A 16 4.81 -7.63 -8.54
C TYR A 16 3.30 -7.44 -8.53
N ASP A 17 2.59 -8.52 -8.23
CA ASP A 17 1.13 -8.49 -8.07
C ASP A 17 0.69 -7.77 -6.78
N ALA A 18 1.44 -7.99 -5.70
CA ALA A 18 1.18 -7.41 -4.39
C ALA A 18 2.44 -7.34 -3.51
N ILE A 19 2.47 -6.37 -2.61
CA ILE A 19 3.56 -6.16 -1.64
C ILE A 19 2.93 -5.91 -0.26
N PHE A 20 3.43 -6.58 0.77
CA PHE A 20 3.03 -6.35 2.16
C PHE A 20 4.21 -5.84 2.99
N LEU A 21 4.00 -4.72 3.67
CA LEU A 21 4.95 -4.16 4.63
C LEU A 21 4.37 -4.29 6.04
N SER A 22 5.22 -4.66 6.99
CA SER A 22 4.88 -4.77 8.41
C SER A 22 5.62 -3.71 9.22
N PRO A 23 5.11 -2.46 9.31
CA PRO A 23 5.74 -1.40 10.10
C PRO A 23 5.93 -1.77 11.58
N HIS A 24 5.09 -2.67 12.12
CA HIS A 24 5.20 -3.18 13.49
C HIS A 24 6.49 -3.98 13.76
N LYS A 25 7.22 -4.40 12.71
CA LYS A 25 8.58 -4.97 12.83
C LYS A 25 9.68 -3.91 12.84
N PHE A 26 9.30 -2.65 12.70
CA PHE A 26 10.16 -1.46 12.65
C PHE A 26 9.56 -0.35 13.53
N VAL A 27 9.51 0.90 13.03
CA VAL A 27 9.06 2.11 13.74
C VAL A 27 7.64 2.00 14.35
N GLY A 28 6.76 1.16 13.80
CA GLY A 28 5.38 1.07 14.25
C GLY A 28 5.18 0.41 15.62
N GLY A 29 6.11 -0.41 16.09
CA GLY A 29 5.94 -1.18 17.34
C GLY A 29 4.76 -2.18 17.32
N PRO A 30 4.60 -3.00 18.38
CA PRO A 30 3.55 -4.01 18.46
C PRO A 30 2.15 -3.41 18.29
N GLY A 31 1.31 -4.05 17.47
CA GLY A 31 -0.08 -3.60 17.22
C GLY A 31 -0.24 -2.59 16.08
N SER A 32 0.84 -2.08 15.48
CA SER A 32 0.73 -1.22 14.30
C SER A 32 0.19 -1.98 13.07
N PRO A 33 -0.76 -1.38 12.31
CA PRO A 33 -1.31 -2.00 11.11
C PRO A 33 -0.24 -2.20 10.03
N GLY A 34 -0.44 -3.21 9.19
CA GLY A 34 0.37 -3.46 8.00
C GLY A 34 -0.06 -2.58 6.83
N ILE A 35 0.82 -2.40 5.84
CA ILE A 35 0.52 -1.74 4.57
C ILE A 35 0.48 -2.83 3.49
N LEU A 36 -0.63 -2.89 2.75
CA LEU A 36 -0.80 -3.79 1.62
C LEU A 36 -0.94 -2.95 0.33
N LEU A 37 -0.05 -3.18 -0.62
CA LEU A 37 -0.10 -2.63 -1.97
C LEU A 37 -0.48 -3.75 -2.94
N ILE A 38 -1.43 -3.52 -3.83
CA ILE A 38 -1.90 -4.50 -4.82
C ILE A 38 -1.98 -3.80 -6.18
N SER A 39 -1.59 -4.51 -7.24
CA SER A 39 -1.80 -4.04 -8.61
C SER A 39 -3.28 -3.75 -8.87
N ASP A 40 -3.56 -2.58 -9.45
CA ASP A 40 -4.92 -2.15 -9.80
C ASP A 40 -5.58 -3.08 -10.82
N ALA A 41 -4.79 -3.77 -11.65
CA ALA A 41 -5.28 -4.78 -12.60
C ALA A 41 -5.89 -6.00 -11.89
N LEU A 42 -5.42 -6.31 -10.68
CA LEU A 42 -5.86 -7.43 -9.86
C LEU A 42 -6.92 -7.04 -8.84
N TYR A 43 -7.04 -5.75 -8.52
CA TYR A 43 -8.06 -5.24 -7.62
C TYR A 43 -9.43 -5.19 -8.29
N ARG A 44 -10.10 -6.34 -8.40
CA ARG A 44 -11.42 -6.50 -9.05
C ARG A 44 -12.59 -5.91 -8.28
N LEU A 45 -12.35 -5.38 -7.08
CA LEU A 45 -13.35 -4.83 -6.16
C LEU A 45 -13.55 -3.32 -6.35
N LYS A 46 -13.31 -2.78 -7.55
CA LYS A 46 -13.38 -1.33 -7.87
C LYS A 46 -14.69 -0.62 -7.51
N GLY A 47 -15.73 -1.35 -7.09
CA GLY A 47 -17.01 -0.81 -6.59
C GLY A 47 -17.50 -1.39 -5.26
N VAL A 48 -16.73 -2.24 -4.58
CA VAL A 48 -17.15 -2.87 -3.32
C VAL A 48 -16.01 -2.72 -2.31
N ALA A 49 -16.17 -1.80 -1.35
CA ALA A 49 -15.21 -1.68 -0.26
C ALA A 49 -15.16 -2.98 0.55
N PRO A 50 -14.00 -3.35 1.12
CA PRO A 50 -13.93 -4.47 2.06
C PRO A 50 -14.94 -4.28 3.18
N SER A 51 -15.61 -5.36 3.59
CA SER A 51 -16.60 -5.36 4.69
C SER A 51 -16.00 -4.94 6.04
N THR A 52 -14.68 -4.88 6.15
CA THR A 52 -13.95 -4.33 7.30
C THR A 52 -12.68 -3.64 6.80
N SER A 53 -12.70 -2.31 6.70
CA SER A 53 -11.51 -1.52 6.41
C SER A 53 -10.73 -1.27 7.71
N GLY A 54 -9.74 -2.10 8.01
CA GLY A 54 -8.79 -1.83 9.08
C GLY A 54 -7.74 -0.82 8.61
N GLY A 55 -7.78 0.40 9.15
CA GLY A 55 -6.83 1.47 8.81
C GLY A 55 -7.29 2.34 7.64
N GLY A 56 -7.20 3.66 7.81
CA GLY A 56 -7.67 4.66 6.84
C GLY A 56 -6.99 4.49 5.48
N THR A 57 -7.79 4.47 4.42
CA THR A 57 -7.32 4.41 3.04
C THR A 57 -6.46 5.64 2.72
N VAL A 58 -5.14 5.48 2.70
CA VAL A 58 -4.24 6.53 2.24
C VAL A 58 -4.22 6.51 0.71
N ARG A 59 -5.01 7.39 0.09
CA ARG A 59 -4.84 7.71 -1.33
C ARG A 59 -3.64 8.63 -1.48
N TYR A 60 -2.47 8.05 -1.72
CA TYR A 60 -1.26 8.71 -2.23
C TYR A 60 -0.74 9.93 -1.42
N VAL A 61 0.42 9.79 -0.77
CA VAL A 61 1.18 10.94 -0.24
C VAL A 61 2.39 11.16 -1.14
N GLY A 62 2.27 12.09 -2.09
CA GLY A 62 3.41 12.65 -2.81
C GLY A 62 3.93 13.90 -2.10
N PRO A 63 5.21 14.30 -2.30
CA PRO A 63 5.79 15.49 -1.68
C PRO A 63 5.11 16.82 -2.08
N HIS A 64 4.13 16.78 -2.99
CA HIS A 64 3.40 17.95 -3.48
C HIS A 64 1.89 17.88 -3.21
N ALA A 65 1.42 16.91 -2.41
CA ALA A 65 0.04 16.90 -1.93
C ALA A 65 -0.09 17.70 -0.63
N HIS A 66 0.28 18.98 -0.69
CA HIS A 66 -0.19 20.03 0.19
C HIS A 66 -0.87 21.05 -0.71
N ASN A 67 -2.20 21.01 -0.77
CA ASN A 67 -3.06 22.17 -0.95
C ASN A 67 -4.47 21.76 -0.52
N GLU A 68 -4.79 22.22 0.70
CA GLU A 68 -6.08 22.31 1.42
C GLU A 68 -7.06 21.13 1.40
#